data_AF-A0A8H3LFT0-F1
#
_entry.id   AF-A0A8H3LFT0-F1
#
_cell.length_a   1.000
_cell.length_b   1.000
_cell.length_c   1.000
_cell.angle_alpha   90.00
_cell.angle_beta   90.00
_cell.angle_gamma   90.00
#
_symmetry.space_group_name_H-M   'P 1'
#
loop_
_entity.id
_entity.type
_entity.pdbx_description
1 polymer ?
#
loop_
_entity_poly.entity_id
_entity_poly.type
_entity_poly.pdbx_seq_one_letter_code
_entity_poly.pdbx_strand_id
1 'polypeptide(L)'
;MSDPLLILKGEIKRLGFVSNEKISLFGYFTGNEKNQADVLSLLDDCDTDKEKRDYLRSLISQPEQPVGGDFPNVTSLQRAIEDVRTELNLKMESGFKKVHNALETSLYSPGFVTETDKGKEFSLPPNKNSTDVSEKDIQDYFMNECGVLRNYVPIKNKLKLTVEDTRNSPVLGTRKPDFVFIPKNSHLDYLNVMAIGEVKKRTGENFSNAQIGQAISFGEKLLQLQPRRSFVLVLLTNCITIDIYRVTRVDNHQKTQFTYEYVAPRPLEYNSTDDNGWKYMVTIMESSPQDLGWVEPSLKFDDNIITLTRAIGVGRTSIVYEGKHNNESVAVKMVKKADYLPCIKTEVDALKDLSKLGSPHIPRILFQNEDTLVMTPVGERINNLRKKDIKDIITTLQKVHSSGIIHRDLRKLNFLRNLDDLSENILIVDWGYSTNDSDSTTFAGALECMPDHILQSLINGEEIVYGPQVDLVCFVRLFYLMLHRPTLDRVPFDKDDNIKERAHILLNFWKDSKQSDVWNNIYEAIDSTSYDQLIRELERLF
;
A
#
# COMPACT_ATOMS: atom_id res chain seq x y z
N MET A 1 -29.71 -5.62 -26.17
CA MET A 1 -28.85 -4.44 -25.97
C MET A 1 -27.64 -4.61 -26.87
N SER A 2 -27.28 -3.59 -27.63
CA SER A 2 -26.12 -3.62 -28.53
C SER A 2 -24.82 -3.66 -27.73
N ASP A 3 -23.82 -4.42 -28.18
CA ASP A 3 -22.51 -4.54 -27.53
C ASP A 3 -21.78 -3.17 -27.52
N PRO A 4 -21.48 -2.59 -26.33
CA PRO A 4 -20.80 -1.30 -26.18
C PRO A 4 -19.48 -1.20 -26.97
N LEU A 5 -18.71 -2.29 -27.00
CA LEU A 5 -17.45 -2.34 -27.73
C LEU A 5 -17.67 -2.22 -29.24
N LEU A 6 -18.77 -2.77 -29.73
CA LEU A 6 -19.14 -2.78 -31.15
C LEU A 6 -19.59 -1.38 -31.60
N ILE A 7 -20.31 -0.64 -30.72
CA ILE A 7 -20.69 0.77 -30.95
C ILE A 7 -19.45 1.67 -30.96
N LEU A 8 -18.56 1.55 -29.96
CA LEU A 8 -17.33 2.34 -29.89
C LEU A 8 -16.42 2.11 -31.11
N LYS A 9 -16.29 0.86 -31.57
CA LYS A 9 -15.57 0.52 -32.80
C LYS A 9 -16.22 1.15 -34.04
N GLY A 10 -17.54 1.27 -34.07
CA GLY A 10 -18.29 1.98 -35.10
C GLY A 10 -17.96 3.48 -35.11
N GLU A 11 -18.05 4.13 -33.95
CA GLU A 11 -17.78 5.57 -33.80
C GLU A 11 -16.32 5.95 -34.11
N ILE A 12 -15.34 5.16 -33.65
CA ILE A 12 -13.92 5.39 -33.96
C ILE A 12 -13.66 5.28 -35.48
N LYS A 13 -14.38 4.40 -36.18
CA LYS A 13 -14.30 4.31 -37.65
C LYS A 13 -14.96 5.51 -38.33
N ARG A 14 -16.13 5.96 -37.82
CA ARG A 14 -16.87 7.12 -38.34
C ARG A 14 -16.07 8.42 -38.19
N LEU A 15 -15.40 8.62 -37.05
CA LEU A 15 -14.68 9.85 -36.71
C LEU A 15 -13.34 10.03 -37.45
N GLY A 16 -12.87 9.01 -38.17
CA GLY A 16 -11.74 9.16 -39.11
C GLY A 16 -10.33 9.10 -38.51
N PHE A 17 -10.14 8.45 -37.35
CA PHE A 17 -8.81 8.29 -36.71
C PHE A 17 -7.76 7.60 -37.60
N VAL A 18 -6.48 7.92 -37.43
CA VAL A 18 -5.40 7.22 -38.15
C VAL A 18 -5.13 5.84 -37.56
N SER A 19 -4.45 4.96 -38.31
CA SER A 19 -4.28 3.53 -37.93
C SER A 19 -3.67 3.33 -36.54
N ASN A 20 -2.68 4.13 -36.16
CA ASN A 20 -2.03 4.01 -34.85
C ASN A 20 -2.97 4.43 -33.70
N GLU A 21 -3.73 5.52 -33.88
CA GLU A 21 -4.72 5.96 -32.90
C GLU A 21 -5.85 4.93 -32.74
N LYS A 22 -6.31 4.32 -33.85
CA LYS A 22 -7.31 3.25 -33.83
C LYS A 22 -6.83 2.04 -33.03
N ILE A 23 -5.58 1.62 -33.23
CA ILE A 23 -5.00 0.50 -32.51
C ILE A 23 -4.92 0.80 -31.01
N SER A 24 -4.44 1.99 -30.65
CA SER A 24 -4.34 2.43 -29.25
C SER A 24 -5.72 2.52 -28.58
N LEU A 25 -6.72 3.09 -29.26
CA LEU A 25 -8.09 3.17 -28.75
C LEU A 25 -8.74 1.78 -28.62
N PHE A 26 -8.57 0.90 -29.61
CA PHE A 26 -9.09 -0.46 -29.52
C PHE A 26 -8.45 -1.22 -28.36
N GLY A 27 -7.13 -1.09 -28.16
CA GLY A 27 -6.42 -1.67 -27.02
C GLY A 27 -6.95 -1.13 -25.69
N TYR A 28 -7.16 0.19 -25.59
CA TYR A 28 -7.73 0.85 -24.41
C TYR A 28 -9.11 0.27 -24.04
N PHE A 29 -10.00 0.08 -25.03
CA PHE A 29 -11.36 -0.43 -24.77
C PHE A 29 -11.41 -1.93 -24.51
N THR A 30 -10.58 -2.75 -25.15
CA THR A 30 -10.52 -4.20 -24.87
C THR A 30 -9.93 -4.53 -23.50
N GLY A 31 -9.13 -3.63 -22.91
CA GLY A 31 -8.56 -3.77 -21.56
C GLY A 31 -9.43 -3.20 -20.43
N ASN A 32 -10.52 -2.48 -20.75
CA ASN A 32 -11.34 -1.75 -19.77
C ASN A 32 -12.84 -1.89 -20.04
N GLU A 33 -13.39 -3.11 -19.90
CA GLU A 33 -14.82 -3.40 -20.16
C GLU A 33 -15.78 -2.50 -19.36
N LYS A 34 -15.44 -2.14 -18.12
CA LYS A 34 -16.25 -1.23 -17.29
C LYS A 34 -16.33 0.19 -17.84
N ASN A 35 -15.29 0.68 -18.51
CA ASN A 35 -15.24 2.06 -18.99
C ASN A 35 -15.92 2.24 -20.36
N GLN A 36 -16.32 1.15 -21.03
CA GLN A 36 -16.93 1.22 -22.36
C GLN A 36 -18.30 1.89 -22.32
N ALA A 37 -19.12 1.57 -21.31
CA ALA A 37 -20.44 2.16 -21.11
C ALA A 37 -20.33 3.65 -20.72
N ASP A 38 -19.40 3.98 -19.82
CA ASP A 38 -19.17 5.36 -19.37
C ASP A 38 -18.64 6.25 -20.50
N VAL A 39 -17.72 5.72 -21.32
CA VAL A 39 -17.19 6.45 -22.48
C VAL A 39 -18.25 6.65 -23.56
N LEU A 40 -19.16 5.68 -23.76
CA LEU A 40 -20.31 5.88 -24.66
C LEU A 40 -21.23 6.99 -24.15
N SER A 41 -21.56 7.00 -22.86
CA SER A 41 -22.37 8.06 -22.25
C SER A 41 -21.74 9.44 -22.46
N LEU A 42 -20.43 9.57 -22.21
CA LEU A 42 -19.71 10.83 -22.37
C LEU A 42 -19.55 11.27 -23.84
N LEU A 43 -19.51 10.31 -24.77
CA LEU A 43 -19.53 10.63 -26.20
C LEU A 43 -20.90 11.09 -26.68
N ASP A 44 -21.98 10.65 -26.06
CA ASP A 44 -23.34 11.14 -26.33
C ASP A 44 -23.53 12.58 -25.83
N ASP A 45 -22.81 12.97 -24.78
CA ASP A 45 -22.80 14.34 -24.22
C ASP A 45 -21.92 15.33 -25.01
N CYS A 46 -21.17 14.88 -26.01
CA CYS A 46 -20.34 15.76 -26.86
C CYS A 46 -21.15 16.32 -28.03
N ASP A 47 -21.22 17.65 -28.15
CA ASP A 47 -22.02 18.36 -29.16
C ASP A 47 -21.39 18.29 -30.57
N THR A 48 -20.07 18.07 -30.67
CA THR A 48 -19.36 18.08 -31.96
C THR A 48 -18.43 16.89 -32.18
N ASP A 49 -18.25 16.49 -33.45
CA ASP A 49 -17.26 15.47 -33.84
C ASP A 49 -15.81 15.86 -33.51
N LYS A 50 -15.53 17.14 -33.29
CA LYS A 50 -14.22 17.63 -32.85
C LYS A 50 -14.01 17.29 -31.37
N GLU A 51 -14.98 17.57 -30.50
CA GLU A 51 -14.91 17.23 -29.07
C GLU A 51 -14.84 15.72 -28.86
N LYS A 52 -15.62 14.94 -29.61
CA LYS A 52 -15.54 13.47 -29.57
C LYS A 52 -14.12 12.98 -29.93
N ARG A 53 -13.47 13.61 -30.91
CA ARG A 53 -12.09 13.28 -31.29
C ARG A 53 -11.07 13.65 -30.22
N ASP A 54 -11.17 14.85 -29.68
CA ASP A 54 -10.22 15.37 -28.69
C ASP A 54 -10.33 14.59 -27.38
N TYR A 55 -11.55 14.26 -26.95
CA TYR A 55 -11.80 13.39 -25.80
C TYR A 55 -11.20 12.00 -26.00
N LEU A 56 -11.48 11.32 -27.13
CA LEU A 56 -10.90 10.01 -27.41
C LEU A 56 -9.37 10.05 -27.51
N ARG A 57 -8.77 11.11 -28.08
CA ARG A 57 -7.31 11.28 -28.07
C ARG A 57 -6.75 11.43 -26.66
N SER A 58 -7.44 12.12 -25.77
CA SER A 58 -7.00 12.27 -24.38
C SER A 58 -6.85 10.93 -23.66
N LEU A 59 -7.63 9.90 -24.04
CA LEU A 59 -7.53 8.54 -23.51
C LEU A 59 -6.22 7.83 -23.90
N ILE A 60 -5.50 8.32 -24.92
CA ILE A 60 -4.31 7.69 -25.49
C ILE A 60 -3.06 8.60 -25.52
N SER A 61 -3.15 9.85 -25.05
CA SER A 61 -2.02 10.80 -25.04
C SER A 61 -1.16 10.70 -23.77
N GLN A 62 0.17 10.64 -23.91
CA GLN A 62 1.14 10.86 -22.82
C GLN A 62 1.72 12.29 -22.87
N PRO A 63 2.11 12.90 -21.73
CA PRO A 63 2.57 14.29 -21.70
C PRO A 63 4.00 14.46 -22.27
N GLU A 64 4.18 15.47 -23.11
CA GLU A 64 5.47 15.88 -23.69
C GLU A 64 6.40 16.53 -22.64
N GLN A 65 7.71 16.25 -22.70
CA GLN A 65 8.73 16.84 -21.83
C GLN A 65 9.22 18.20 -22.35
N PRO A 66 9.49 19.20 -21.48
CA PRO A 66 10.12 20.45 -21.88
C PRO A 66 11.65 20.36 -21.94
N VAL A 67 12.21 21.12 -22.89
CA VAL A 67 13.63 21.22 -23.25
C VAL A 67 14.35 22.29 -22.41
N GLY A 68 15.56 21.96 -21.93
CA GLY A 68 16.71 22.87 -21.90
C GLY A 68 17.08 23.54 -20.56
N GLY A 69 18.23 23.14 -20.01
CA GLY A 69 18.98 23.88 -18.98
C GLY A 69 20.28 23.17 -18.61
N ASP A 70 21.43 23.78 -18.92
CA ASP A 70 22.79 23.26 -18.71
C ASP A 70 23.11 23.04 -17.22
N PHE A 71 23.60 21.84 -16.88
CA PHE A 71 24.19 21.46 -15.58
C PHE A 71 25.44 20.57 -15.80
N PRO A 72 26.38 20.52 -14.84
CA PRO A 72 27.78 20.19 -15.07
C PRO A 72 28.00 18.74 -15.50
N ASN A 73 28.87 18.61 -16.51
CA ASN A 73 29.44 17.39 -17.08
C ASN A 73 28.54 16.13 -16.96
N VAL A 74 27.41 16.20 -17.66
CA VAL A 74 26.42 15.14 -17.91
C VAL A 74 27.06 13.77 -18.20
N THR A 75 28.23 13.73 -18.83
CA THR A 75 28.93 12.49 -19.16
C THR A 75 29.39 11.71 -17.92
N SER A 76 29.68 12.38 -16.81
CA SER A 76 30.14 11.74 -15.56
C SER A 76 28.96 11.15 -14.78
N LEU A 77 27.85 11.90 -14.74
CA LEU A 77 26.59 11.49 -14.12
C LEU A 77 25.90 10.39 -14.93
N GLN A 78 25.89 10.49 -16.26
CA GLN A 78 25.40 9.43 -17.14
C GLN A 78 26.23 8.16 -16.98
N ARG A 79 27.55 8.26 -16.85
CA ARG A 79 28.40 7.08 -16.63
C ARG A 79 28.14 6.44 -15.27
N ALA A 80 27.99 7.24 -14.20
CA ALA A 80 27.63 6.72 -12.88
C ALA A 80 26.22 6.10 -12.83
N ILE A 81 25.24 6.72 -13.52
CA ILE A 81 23.87 6.19 -13.64
C ILE A 81 23.87 4.92 -14.48
N GLU A 82 24.63 4.87 -15.57
CA GLU A 82 24.72 3.69 -16.42
C GLU A 82 25.52 2.58 -15.75
N ASP A 83 26.54 2.88 -14.95
CA ASP A 83 27.27 1.92 -14.14
C ASP A 83 26.36 1.34 -13.04
N VAL A 84 25.57 2.18 -12.34
CA VAL A 84 24.58 1.72 -11.34
C VAL A 84 23.45 0.92 -12.01
N ARG A 85 22.96 1.35 -13.17
CA ARG A 85 21.94 0.65 -13.97
C ARG A 85 22.46 -0.68 -14.49
N THR A 86 23.70 -0.72 -14.94
CA THR A 86 24.37 -1.95 -15.40
C THR A 86 24.64 -2.87 -14.22
N GLU A 87 25.04 -2.35 -13.05
CA GLU A 87 25.24 -3.15 -11.84
C GLU A 87 23.92 -3.69 -11.28
N LEU A 88 22.83 -2.91 -11.31
CA LEU A 88 21.46 -3.35 -10.98
C LEU A 88 20.95 -4.38 -11.99
N ASN A 89 21.13 -4.14 -13.29
CA ASN A 89 20.76 -5.09 -14.34
C ASN A 89 21.58 -6.37 -14.24
N LEU A 90 22.88 -6.29 -13.94
CA LEU A 90 23.75 -7.45 -13.71
C LEU A 90 23.37 -8.19 -12.44
N LYS A 91 22.97 -7.52 -11.36
CA LYS A 91 22.44 -8.15 -10.13
C LYS A 91 21.06 -8.78 -10.37
N MET A 92 20.19 -8.14 -11.15
CA MET A 92 18.86 -8.64 -11.57
C MET A 92 18.98 -9.86 -12.50
N GLU A 93 19.83 -9.78 -13.53
CA GLU A 93 20.17 -10.90 -14.41
C GLU A 93 20.93 -12.00 -13.67
N SER A 94 21.82 -11.68 -12.73
CA SER A 94 22.53 -12.66 -11.90
C SER A 94 21.57 -13.40 -10.98
N GLY A 95 20.63 -12.71 -10.32
CA GLY A 95 19.64 -13.33 -9.45
C GLY A 95 18.67 -14.22 -10.23
N PHE A 96 18.15 -13.71 -11.35
CA PHE A 96 17.27 -14.47 -12.24
C PHE A 96 18.01 -15.60 -12.93
N LYS A 97 19.22 -15.41 -13.48
CA LYS A 97 20.06 -16.53 -13.96
C LYS A 97 20.46 -17.44 -12.83
N LYS A 98 20.61 -17.04 -11.57
CA LYS A 98 20.90 -17.99 -10.48
C LYS A 98 19.70 -18.84 -10.13
N VAL A 99 18.51 -18.25 -10.03
CA VAL A 99 17.27 -19.01 -9.77
C VAL A 99 16.87 -19.80 -11.00
N HIS A 100 16.86 -19.21 -12.20
CA HIS A 100 16.61 -19.85 -13.48
C HIS A 100 17.68 -20.89 -13.83
N ASN A 101 18.98 -20.62 -13.64
CA ASN A 101 20.01 -21.64 -13.79
C ASN A 101 19.98 -22.65 -12.65
N ALA A 102 19.57 -22.34 -11.42
CA ALA A 102 19.36 -23.36 -10.38
C ALA A 102 18.15 -24.24 -10.73
N LEU A 103 17.09 -23.66 -11.26
CA LEU A 103 15.93 -24.34 -11.82
C LEU A 103 16.38 -25.22 -13.00
N GLU A 104 17.18 -24.71 -13.94
CA GLU A 104 17.73 -25.45 -15.08
C GLU A 104 18.79 -26.49 -14.67
N THR A 105 19.66 -26.21 -13.69
CA THR A 105 20.70 -27.13 -13.21
C THR A 105 20.10 -28.25 -12.35
N SER A 106 18.99 -27.97 -11.66
CA SER A 106 18.15 -29.00 -11.00
C SER A 106 17.45 -29.92 -12.00
N LEU A 107 17.24 -29.49 -13.26
CA LEU A 107 16.77 -30.38 -14.34
C LEU A 107 17.77 -31.52 -14.60
N TYR A 108 19.06 -31.32 -14.31
CA TYR A 108 20.13 -32.30 -14.54
C TYR A 108 20.65 -32.98 -13.27
N SER A 109 20.04 -32.74 -12.10
CA SER A 109 20.38 -33.48 -10.88
C SER A 109 19.66 -34.83 -10.89
N PRO A 110 20.36 -35.97 -10.99
CA PRO A 110 19.73 -37.29 -10.95
C PRO A 110 19.31 -37.55 -9.50
N GLY A 111 18.08 -37.18 -9.15
CA GLY A 111 17.64 -37.22 -7.76
C GLY A 111 16.15 -37.40 -7.52
N PHE A 112 15.30 -37.32 -8.55
CA PHE A 112 13.90 -37.74 -8.41
C PHE A 112 13.77 -39.18 -8.89
N VAL A 113 14.24 -40.11 -8.05
CA VAL A 113 13.71 -41.48 -8.12
C VAL A 113 12.34 -41.40 -7.48
N THR A 114 11.29 -41.52 -8.29
CA THR A 114 9.94 -41.74 -7.79
C THR A 114 9.98 -42.96 -6.88
N GLU A 115 9.59 -42.83 -5.61
CA GLU A 115 9.33 -43.97 -4.73
C GLU A 115 8.10 -44.74 -5.24
N THR A 116 8.22 -45.42 -6.38
CA THR A 116 7.32 -46.52 -6.75
C THR A 116 7.64 -47.79 -5.95
N ASP A 117 8.71 -47.81 -5.14
CA ASP A 117 9.08 -49.02 -4.42
C ASP A 117 8.61 -49.11 -2.97
N LYS A 118 8.32 -48.03 -2.22
CA LYS A 118 7.75 -48.13 -0.85
C LYS A 118 6.88 -46.93 -0.41
N GLY A 119 5.66 -46.84 -0.97
CA GLY A 119 4.46 -46.47 -0.21
C GLY A 119 4.31 -45.03 0.31
N LYS A 120 3.95 -44.10 -0.58
CA LYS A 120 2.83 -43.14 -0.43
C LYS A 120 2.66 -42.41 -1.77
N GLU A 121 1.70 -42.85 -2.57
CA GLU A 121 1.35 -42.22 -3.84
C GLU A 121 0.80 -40.81 -3.59
N PHE A 122 1.35 -39.81 -4.25
CA PHE A 122 0.65 -38.56 -4.48
C PHE A 122 -0.63 -38.85 -5.27
N SER A 123 -1.72 -38.14 -4.94
CA SER A 123 -3.03 -38.43 -5.54
C SER A 123 -3.13 -37.84 -6.95
N LEU A 124 -4.02 -38.37 -7.80
CA LEU A 124 -4.32 -37.70 -9.08
C LEU A 124 -5.15 -36.45 -8.83
N PRO A 125 -4.91 -35.34 -9.58
CA PRO A 125 -5.68 -34.13 -9.37
C PRO A 125 -7.16 -34.37 -9.72
N PRO A 126 -8.10 -33.89 -8.89
CA PRO A 126 -9.52 -34.21 -9.04
C PRO A 126 -10.09 -33.72 -10.37
N ASN A 127 -9.48 -32.69 -10.95
CA ASN A 127 -9.87 -32.09 -12.22
C ASN A 127 -9.15 -32.68 -13.46
N LYS A 128 -8.40 -33.79 -13.31
CA LYS A 128 -7.73 -34.45 -14.44
C LYS A 128 -8.72 -34.93 -15.49
N ASN A 129 -9.80 -35.55 -15.02
CA ASN A 129 -10.81 -36.22 -15.87
C ASN A 129 -12.18 -35.53 -15.82
N SER A 130 -12.37 -34.51 -14.97
CA SER A 130 -13.64 -33.80 -14.83
C SER A 130 -13.43 -32.30 -14.67
N THR A 131 -14.21 -31.50 -15.38
CA THR A 131 -14.27 -30.04 -15.18
C THR A 131 -15.33 -29.64 -14.16
N ASP A 132 -16.13 -30.58 -13.66
CA ASP A 132 -17.18 -30.38 -12.67
C ASP A 132 -16.67 -30.61 -11.24
N VAL A 133 -15.51 -30.02 -10.94
CA VAL A 133 -14.90 -30.02 -9.61
C VAL A 133 -14.98 -28.61 -9.05
N SER A 134 -15.23 -28.47 -7.74
CA SER A 134 -15.25 -27.16 -7.11
C SER A 134 -13.83 -26.60 -6.99
N GLU A 135 -13.68 -25.27 -7.02
CA GLU A 135 -12.36 -24.62 -6.82
C GLU A 135 -11.78 -24.97 -5.45
N LYS A 136 -12.64 -25.12 -4.45
CA LYS A 136 -12.25 -25.56 -3.11
C LYS A 136 -11.61 -26.96 -3.11
N ASP A 137 -12.17 -27.93 -3.84
CA ASP A 137 -11.61 -29.29 -3.87
C ASP A 137 -10.23 -29.31 -4.55
N ILE A 138 -10.04 -28.46 -5.56
CA ILE A 138 -8.75 -28.30 -6.25
C ILE A 138 -7.71 -27.68 -5.31
N GLN A 139 -8.10 -26.63 -4.58
CA GLN A 139 -7.26 -26.01 -3.56
C GLN A 139 -6.91 -26.98 -2.42
N ASP A 140 -7.90 -27.75 -1.92
CA ASP A 140 -7.71 -28.73 -0.85
C ASP A 140 -6.76 -29.85 -1.29
N TYR A 141 -6.90 -30.33 -2.53
CA TYR A 141 -5.93 -31.24 -3.16
C TYR A 141 -4.53 -30.62 -3.18
N PHE A 142 -4.37 -29.40 -3.73
CA PHE A 142 -3.06 -28.77 -3.84
C PHE A 142 -2.34 -28.65 -2.48
N MET A 143 -3.09 -28.22 -1.45
CA MET A 143 -2.54 -28.07 -0.10
C MET A 143 -2.19 -29.42 0.55
N ASN A 144 -2.96 -30.47 0.29
CA ASN A 144 -2.63 -31.82 0.74
C ASN A 144 -1.30 -32.31 0.12
N GLU A 145 -1.12 -32.09 -1.18
CA GLU A 145 0.09 -32.47 -1.92
C GLU A 145 1.32 -31.67 -1.42
N CYS A 146 1.16 -30.38 -1.15
CA CYS A 146 2.19 -29.57 -0.46
C CYS A 146 2.52 -30.13 0.94
N GLY A 147 1.52 -30.64 1.67
CA GLY A 147 1.69 -31.30 2.95
C GLY A 147 2.48 -32.61 2.85
N VAL A 148 2.28 -33.38 1.78
CA VAL A 148 3.08 -34.59 1.48
C VAL A 148 4.53 -34.20 1.19
N LEU A 149 4.77 -33.21 0.33
CA LEU A 149 6.12 -32.71 0.02
C LEU A 149 6.87 -32.24 1.26
N ARG A 150 6.21 -31.46 2.13
CA ARG A 150 6.78 -30.96 3.40
C ARG A 150 7.26 -32.09 4.31
N ASN A 151 6.58 -33.24 4.26
CA ASN A 151 6.88 -34.40 5.11
C ASN A 151 7.71 -35.47 4.42
N TYR A 152 8.08 -35.28 3.15
CA TYR A 152 8.85 -36.24 2.38
C TYR A 152 10.28 -36.34 2.92
N VAL A 153 10.59 -37.48 3.56
CA VAL A 153 11.83 -37.71 4.33
C VAL A 153 13.11 -37.34 3.55
N PRO A 154 13.27 -37.68 2.27
CA PRO A 154 14.49 -37.39 1.51
C PRO A 154 14.82 -35.90 1.35
N ILE A 155 13.80 -35.02 1.34
CA ILE A 155 13.98 -33.57 1.11
C ILE A 155 13.61 -32.71 2.32
N LYS A 156 12.82 -33.22 3.28
CA LYS A 156 12.28 -32.45 4.43
C LYS A 156 13.33 -31.63 5.20
N ASN A 157 14.54 -32.15 5.30
CA ASN A 157 15.66 -31.48 6.00
C ASN A 157 16.34 -30.40 5.15
N LYS A 158 16.18 -30.44 3.82
CA LYS A 158 16.68 -29.44 2.88
C LYS A 158 15.72 -28.26 2.69
N LEU A 159 14.42 -28.50 2.91
CA LEU A 159 13.40 -27.45 2.79
C LEU A 159 13.62 -26.35 3.83
N LYS A 160 13.80 -25.12 3.33
CA LYS A 160 13.95 -23.89 4.11
C LYS A 160 12.63 -23.15 4.27
N LEU A 161 11.67 -23.37 3.38
CA LEU A 161 10.35 -22.74 3.40
C LEU A 161 9.23 -23.76 3.62
N THR A 162 8.09 -23.27 4.07
CA THR A 162 6.82 -24.01 4.11
C THR A 162 5.77 -23.29 3.27
N VAL A 163 4.84 -24.07 2.72
CA VAL A 163 3.64 -23.54 2.05
C VAL A 163 2.53 -23.50 3.09
N GLU A 164 1.90 -22.34 3.25
CA GLU A 164 0.81 -22.12 4.20
C GLU A 164 -0.47 -21.77 3.43
N ASP A 165 -1.60 -22.36 3.83
CA ASP A 165 -2.93 -22.08 3.27
C ASP A 165 -3.44 -20.73 3.81
N THR A 166 -3.70 -19.80 2.90
CA THR A 166 -4.10 -18.43 3.24
C THR A 166 -5.43 -18.02 2.61
N ARG A 167 -6.16 -18.93 1.97
CA ARG A 167 -7.40 -18.59 1.22
C ARG A 167 -8.46 -17.86 2.06
N ASN A 168 -8.48 -18.12 3.38
CA ASN A 168 -9.40 -17.49 4.33
C ASN A 168 -8.78 -16.33 5.12
N SER A 169 -7.46 -16.15 5.01
CA SER A 169 -6.65 -15.25 5.83
C SER A 169 -6.19 -14.04 5.01
N PRO A 170 -6.51 -12.81 5.43
CA PRO A 170 -6.12 -11.60 4.70
C PRO A 170 -4.66 -11.24 4.94
N VAL A 171 -3.73 -12.13 4.57
CA VAL A 171 -2.29 -12.00 4.88
C VAL A 171 -1.66 -10.78 4.20
N LEU A 172 -2.20 -10.29 3.07
CA LEU A 172 -1.70 -9.11 2.35
C LEU A 172 -2.59 -7.87 2.59
N GLY A 173 -2.95 -7.62 3.85
CA GLY A 173 -3.82 -6.51 4.27
C GLY A 173 -5.29 -6.89 4.25
N THR A 174 -6.02 -6.58 3.17
CA THR A 174 -7.41 -7.05 2.96
C THR A 174 -7.50 -8.15 1.90
N ARG A 175 -6.37 -8.49 1.29
CA ARG A 175 -6.22 -9.42 0.17
C ARG A 175 -5.90 -10.83 0.70
N LYS A 176 -6.55 -11.84 0.11
CA LYS A 176 -6.47 -13.26 0.49
C LYS A 176 -5.95 -14.08 -0.70
N PRO A 177 -4.63 -14.24 -0.86
CA PRO A 177 -4.10 -15.23 -1.78
C PRO A 177 -4.41 -16.64 -1.27
N ASP A 178 -4.49 -17.63 -2.15
CA ASP A 178 -4.80 -19.02 -1.76
C ASP A 178 -3.68 -19.63 -0.91
N PHE A 179 -2.42 -19.38 -1.26
CA PHE A 179 -1.28 -19.86 -0.47
C PHE A 179 -0.07 -18.92 -0.57
N VAL A 180 0.83 -19.06 0.41
CA VAL A 180 2.10 -18.33 0.45
C VAL A 180 3.25 -19.23 0.88
N PHE A 181 4.47 -18.87 0.49
CA PHE A 181 5.69 -19.48 1.00
C PHE A 181 6.26 -18.60 2.11
N ILE A 182 6.61 -19.20 3.26
CA ILE A 182 7.26 -18.51 4.38
C ILE A 182 8.47 -19.32 4.88
N PRO A 183 9.45 -18.70 5.58
CA PRO A 183 10.50 -19.46 6.25
C PRO A 183 9.92 -20.51 7.19
N LYS A 184 10.56 -21.67 7.20
CA LYS A 184 10.27 -22.74 8.13
C LYS A 184 10.42 -22.22 9.57
N ASN A 185 9.43 -22.53 10.41
CA ASN A 185 9.34 -22.07 11.80
C ASN A 185 9.11 -20.56 11.97
N SER A 186 8.72 -19.84 10.91
CA SER A 186 8.24 -18.47 11.02
C SER A 186 6.73 -18.41 11.24
N HIS A 187 6.25 -17.28 11.74
CA HIS A 187 4.82 -16.98 11.81
C HIS A 187 4.33 -16.40 10.49
N LEU A 188 3.03 -16.57 10.23
CA LEU A 188 2.36 -16.02 9.06
C LEU A 188 2.18 -14.50 9.23
N ASP A 189 3.05 -13.74 8.57
CA ASP A 189 2.97 -12.28 8.42
C ASP A 189 3.48 -11.93 7.01
N TYR A 190 2.98 -10.87 6.39
CA TYR A 190 3.42 -10.49 5.05
C TYR A 190 4.92 -10.15 5.02
N LEU A 191 5.54 -9.73 6.12
CA LEU A 191 7.00 -9.55 6.21
C LEU A 191 7.76 -10.85 5.98
N ASN A 192 7.16 -12.00 6.26
CA ASN A 192 7.77 -13.31 6.09
C ASN A 192 7.38 -13.99 4.77
N VAL A 193 6.50 -13.39 3.96
CA VAL A 193 6.07 -13.96 2.69
C VAL A 193 7.18 -13.84 1.65
N MET A 194 7.60 -14.99 1.11
CA MET A 194 8.69 -15.18 0.15
C MET A 194 8.20 -15.34 -1.27
N ALA A 195 7.05 -15.96 -1.46
CA ALA A 195 6.38 -16.11 -2.74
C ALA A 195 4.88 -16.29 -2.48
N ILE A 196 4.06 -16.02 -3.48
CA ILE A 196 2.60 -16.09 -3.39
C ILE A 196 2.10 -17.05 -4.45
N GLY A 197 1.00 -17.74 -4.20
CA GLY A 197 0.32 -18.43 -5.27
C GLY A 197 -1.20 -18.46 -5.17
N GLU A 198 -1.78 -18.73 -6.33
CA GLU A 198 -3.21 -18.86 -6.58
C GLU A 198 -3.50 -20.22 -7.21
N VAL A 199 -4.58 -20.86 -6.76
CA VAL A 199 -5.08 -22.09 -7.34
C VAL A 199 -6.41 -21.79 -8.02
N LYS A 200 -6.51 -22.00 -9.32
CA LYS A 200 -7.71 -21.72 -10.10
C LYS A 200 -8.35 -22.96 -10.68
N LYS A 201 -9.68 -22.93 -10.79
CA LYS A 201 -10.42 -23.94 -11.53
C LYS A 201 -10.01 -23.92 -13.00
N ARG A 202 -9.94 -25.11 -13.59
CA ARG A 202 -9.70 -25.29 -15.03
C ARG A 202 -10.90 -24.77 -15.82
N THR A 203 -10.68 -23.71 -16.59
CA THR A 203 -11.68 -23.13 -17.51
C THR A 203 -11.28 -23.29 -18.99
N GLY A 204 -10.08 -23.82 -19.26
CA GLY A 204 -9.51 -24.02 -20.58
C GLY A 204 -8.13 -24.68 -20.50
N GLU A 205 -7.36 -24.66 -21.59
CA GLU A 205 -5.95 -25.11 -21.59
C GLU A 205 -5.03 -24.14 -20.85
N ASN A 206 -5.24 -22.83 -21.03
CA ASN A 206 -4.45 -21.77 -20.42
C ASN A 206 -5.29 -20.95 -19.42
N PHE A 207 -4.62 -20.28 -18.49
CA PHE A 207 -5.25 -19.30 -17.62
C PHE A 207 -5.75 -18.09 -18.41
N SER A 208 -6.90 -17.54 -18.01
CA SER A 208 -7.42 -16.31 -18.59
C SER A 208 -6.59 -15.11 -18.14
N ASN A 209 -6.55 -14.04 -18.95
CA ASN A 209 -5.88 -12.79 -18.59
C ASN A 209 -6.38 -12.22 -17.24
N ALA A 210 -7.66 -12.46 -16.91
CA ALA A 210 -8.22 -12.04 -15.62
C ALA A 210 -7.62 -12.83 -14.44
N GLN A 211 -7.45 -14.15 -14.59
CA GLN A 211 -6.80 -15.00 -13.57
C GLN A 211 -5.33 -14.62 -13.39
N ILE A 212 -4.62 -14.38 -14.50
CA ILE A 212 -3.22 -13.95 -14.49
C ILE A 212 -3.09 -12.58 -13.82
N GLY A 213 -3.92 -11.61 -14.22
CA GLY A 213 -3.93 -10.27 -13.64
C GLY A 213 -4.26 -10.28 -12.14
N GLN A 214 -5.19 -11.11 -11.70
CA GLN A 214 -5.48 -11.31 -10.28
C GLN A 214 -4.26 -11.83 -9.54
N ALA A 215 -3.63 -12.91 -10.02
CA ALA A 215 -2.45 -13.50 -9.38
C ALA A 215 -1.29 -12.49 -9.27
N ILE A 216 -0.95 -11.83 -10.38
CA ILE A 216 0.11 -10.81 -10.43
C ILE A 216 -0.18 -9.64 -9.48
N SER A 217 -1.43 -9.22 -9.35
CA SER A 217 -1.82 -8.12 -8.44
C SER A 217 -1.49 -8.41 -6.97
N PHE A 218 -1.44 -9.69 -6.56
CA PHE A 218 -0.97 -10.06 -5.22
C PHE A 218 0.54 -9.85 -5.07
N GLY A 219 1.32 -10.18 -6.10
CA GLY A 219 2.76 -9.91 -6.13
C GLY A 219 3.07 -8.42 -6.02
N GLU A 220 2.38 -7.58 -6.79
CA GLU A 220 2.48 -6.11 -6.68
C GLU A 220 2.12 -5.63 -5.28
N LYS A 221 1.02 -6.16 -4.71
CA LYS A 221 0.58 -5.79 -3.38
C LYS A 221 1.61 -6.14 -2.32
N LEU A 222 2.27 -7.30 -2.43
CA LEU A 222 3.33 -7.66 -1.49
C LEU A 222 4.54 -6.72 -1.61
N LEU A 223 4.97 -6.37 -2.82
CA LEU A 223 6.08 -5.43 -3.02
C LEU A 223 5.77 -4.01 -2.49
N GLN A 224 4.49 -3.64 -2.46
CA GLN A 224 4.06 -2.41 -1.78
C GLN A 224 4.14 -2.52 -0.24
N LEU A 225 3.95 -3.72 0.32
CA LEU A 225 4.01 -3.98 1.76
C LEU A 225 5.44 -4.27 2.25
N GLN A 226 6.32 -4.71 1.35
CA GLN A 226 7.75 -4.97 1.57
C GLN A 226 8.59 -3.98 0.73
N PRO A 227 8.64 -2.67 1.08
CA PRO A 227 9.10 -1.65 0.16
C PRO A 227 10.59 -1.75 -0.23
N ARG A 228 11.40 -2.44 0.58
CA ARG A 228 12.83 -2.69 0.33
C ARG A 228 13.08 -3.87 -0.63
N ARG A 229 12.03 -4.60 -1.01
CA ARG A 229 12.12 -5.77 -1.88
C ARG A 229 11.97 -5.37 -3.33
N SER A 230 12.87 -5.90 -4.18
CA SER A 230 12.89 -5.57 -5.61
C SER A 230 12.04 -6.50 -6.47
N PHE A 231 11.82 -7.75 -6.09
CA PHE A 231 10.97 -8.67 -6.86
C PHE A 231 10.33 -9.76 -5.99
N VAL A 232 9.26 -10.38 -6.50
CA VAL A 232 8.59 -11.55 -5.90
C VAL A 232 8.16 -12.54 -6.98
N LEU A 233 8.16 -13.82 -6.65
CA LEU A 233 7.56 -14.88 -7.48
C LEU A 233 6.09 -15.09 -7.15
N VAL A 234 5.27 -15.20 -8.20
CA VAL A 234 3.83 -15.47 -8.14
C VAL A 234 3.58 -16.76 -8.91
N LEU A 235 2.99 -17.75 -8.25
CA LEU A 235 2.66 -19.05 -8.81
C LEU A 235 1.16 -19.10 -9.12
N LEU A 236 0.80 -19.59 -10.30
CA LEU A 236 -0.58 -19.79 -10.69
C LEU A 236 -0.75 -21.23 -11.16
N THR A 237 -1.66 -21.97 -10.53
CA THR A 237 -1.84 -23.39 -10.85
C THR A 237 -3.30 -23.79 -10.90
N ASN A 238 -3.60 -24.80 -11.70
CA ASN A 238 -4.88 -25.51 -11.71
C ASN A 238 -4.70 -26.98 -11.26
N CYS A 239 -3.57 -27.30 -10.61
CA CYS A 239 -3.14 -28.65 -10.23
C CYS A 239 -2.80 -29.61 -11.39
N ILE A 240 -2.91 -29.16 -12.65
CA ILE A 240 -2.46 -29.89 -13.85
C ILE A 240 -1.21 -29.22 -14.40
N THR A 241 -1.18 -27.88 -14.45
CA THR A 241 -0.03 -27.08 -14.83
C THR A 241 0.28 -26.05 -13.75
N ILE A 242 1.51 -25.56 -13.76
CA ILE A 242 1.96 -24.44 -12.93
C ILE A 242 2.70 -23.41 -13.79
N ASP A 243 2.29 -22.16 -13.59
CA ASP A 243 2.81 -20.97 -14.23
C ASP A 243 3.52 -20.13 -13.17
N ILE A 244 4.68 -19.58 -13.51
CA ILE A 244 5.45 -18.72 -12.59
C ILE A 244 5.67 -17.37 -13.24
N TYR A 245 5.26 -16.33 -12.52
CA TYR A 245 5.49 -14.94 -12.87
C TYR A 245 6.48 -14.33 -11.88
N ARG A 246 7.43 -13.55 -12.39
CA ARG A 246 8.29 -12.70 -11.56
C ARG A 246 7.81 -11.27 -11.69
N VAL A 247 7.30 -10.72 -10.59
CA VAL A 247 6.91 -9.31 -10.50
C VAL A 247 8.09 -8.54 -9.95
N THR A 248 8.58 -7.56 -10.69
CA THR A 248 9.72 -6.73 -10.30
C THR A 248 9.24 -5.30 -10.08
N ARG A 249 9.62 -4.72 -8.94
CA ARG A 249 9.39 -3.33 -8.59
C ARG A 249 10.43 -2.45 -9.29
N VAL A 250 9.96 -1.41 -9.96
CA VAL A 250 10.80 -0.38 -10.58
C VAL A 250 10.38 0.97 -9.99
N ASP A 251 11.21 1.50 -9.10
CA ASP A 251 11.00 2.82 -8.53
C ASP A 251 11.68 3.88 -9.38
N ASN A 252 10.90 4.80 -9.91
CA ASN A 252 11.38 6.06 -10.48
C ASN A 252 10.99 7.20 -9.54
N HIS A 253 11.67 8.34 -9.64
CA HIS A 253 11.44 9.52 -8.78
C HIS A 253 9.95 9.94 -8.64
N GLN A 254 9.12 9.69 -9.66
CA GLN A 254 7.71 10.10 -9.68
C GLN A 254 6.70 8.95 -9.48
N LYS A 255 7.08 7.69 -9.69
CA LYS A 255 6.15 6.56 -9.68
C LYS A 255 6.84 5.22 -9.43
N THR A 256 6.24 4.40 -8.57
CA THR A 256 6.52 2.96 -8.51
C THR A 256 5.74 2.27 -9.63
N GLN A 257 6.48 1.60 -10.51
CA GLN A 257 5.95 0.76 -11.59
C GLN A 257 6.34 -0.69 -11.33
N PHE A 258 5.71 -1.61 -12.07
CA PHE A 258 6.00 -3.03 -12.00
C PHE A 258 6.29 -3.56 -13.40
N THR A 259 7.28 -4.46 -13.49
CA THR A 259 7.56 -5.23 -14.70
C THR A 259 7.36 -6.71 -14.41
N TYR A 260 7.08 -7.48 -15.46
CA TYR A 260 6.67 -8.86 -15.33
C TYR A 260 7.48 -9.74 -16.28
N GLU A 261 8.03 -10.82 -15.74
CA GLU A 261 8.66 -11.89 -16.50
C GLU A 261 7.84 -13.18 -16.30
N TYR A 262 7.81 -14.04 -17.32
CA TYR A 262 7.03 -15.27 -17.33
C TYR A 262 7.94 -16.47 -17.58
N VAL A 263 7.80 -17.50 -16.74
CA VAL A 263 8.41 -18.80 -16.97
C VAL A 263 7.35 -19.71 -17.60
N ALA A 264 7.74 -20.39 -18.69
CA ALA A 264 6.87 -21.30 -19.42
C ALA A 264 6.18 -22.33 -18.48
N PRO A 265 4.91 -22.67 -18.78
CA PRO A 265 4.10 -23.50 -17.89
C PRO A 265 4.63 -24.93 -17.89
N ARG A 266 4.64 -25.57 -16.72
CA ARG A 266 5.09 -26.97 -16.58
C ARG A 266 3.98 -27.88 -16.05
N PRO A 267 3.92 -29.14 -16.50
CA PRO A 267 2.93 -30.09 -15.98
C PRO A 267 3.25 -30.48 -14.53
N LEU A 268 2.24 -30.55 -13.68
CA LEU A 268 2.32 -31.08 -12.32
C LEU A 268 2.09 -32.60 -12.32
N GLU A 269 2.94 -33.31 -13.05
CA GLU A 269 2.88 -34.77 -13.21
C GLU A 269 4.06 -35.46 -12.52
N TYR A 270 3.79 -36.53 -11.78
CA TYR A 270 4.81 -37.23 -10.99
C TYR A 270 5.65 -38.26 -11.78
N ASN A 271 5.23 -38.62 -12.99
CA ASN A 271 5.82 -39.72 -13.78
C ASN A 271 6.78 -39.27 -14.89
N SER A 272 7.12 -37.98 -15.01
CA SER A 272 8.10 -37.51 -15.99
C SER A 272 9.48 -37.35 -15.33
N THR A 273 10.49 -38.00 -15.90
CA THR A 273 11.87 -37.90 -15.41
C THR A 273 12.47 -36.50 -15.66
N ASP A 274 11.98 -35.78 -16.67
CA ASP A 274 12.67 -34.57 -17.16
C ASP A 274 11.86 -33.27 -17.07
N ASP A 275 10.52 -33.29 -16.98
CA ASP A 275 9.70 -32.07 -17.04
C ASP A 275 8.53 -32.07 -16.05
N ASN A 276 8.77 -31.61 -14.81
CA ASN A 276 7.79 -31.66 -13.72
C ASN A 276 7.78 -30.34 -12.94
N GLY A 277 6.62 -29.67 -12.89
CA GLY A 277 6.36 -28.45 -12.13
C GLY A 277 6.53 -28.59 -10.62
N TRP A 278 6.49 -29.81 -10.07
CA TRP A 278 6.83 -30.07 -8.67
C TRP A 278 8.30 -29.80 -8.37
N LYS A 279 9.21 -29.92 -9.36
CA LYS A 279 10.60 -29.49 -9.20
C LYS A 279 10.68 -27.99 -8.93
N TYR A 280 9.79 -27.17 -9.50
CA TYR A 280 9.74 -25.74 -9.22
C TYR A 280 9.31 -25.47 -7.78
N MET A 281 8.27 -26.16 -7.31
CA MET A 281 7.81 -26.08 -5.91
C MET A 281 8.96 -26.41 -4.94
N VAL A 282 9.63 -27.55 -5.14
CA VAL A 282 10.75 -27.97 -4.28
C VAL A 282 11.91 -26.98 -4.37
N THR A 283 12.27 -26.51 -5.57
CA THR A 283 13.35 -25.54 -5.75
C THR A 283 13.08 -24.24 -4.99
N ILE A 284 11.86 -23.71 -5.07
CA ILE A 284 11.45 -22.53 -4.30
C ILE A 284 11.55 -22.82 -2.80
N MET A 285 11.08 -23.99 -2.35
CA MET A 285 11.13 -24.36 -0.93
C MET A 285 12.55 -24.62 -0.39
N GLU A 286 13.51 -25.01 -1.23
CA GLU A 286 14.93 -25.19 -0.87
C GLU A 286 15.75 -23.89 -1.01
N SER A 287 15.23 -22.92 -1.77
CA SER A 287 15.90 -21.63 -2.03
C SER A 287 16.11 -20.85 -0.73
N SER A 288 17.22 -20.12 -0.64
CA SER A 288 17.39 -19.17 0.46
C SER A 288 16.45 -17.98 0.29
N PRO A 289 16.05 -17.29 1.37
CA PRO A 289 15.26 -16.06 1.27
C PRO A 289 15.88 -15.03 0.30
N GLN A 290 17.21 -14.89 0.31
CA GLN A 290 17.94 -13.96 -0.55
C GLN A 290 17.81 -14.31 -2.04
N ASP A 291 17.83 -15.61 -2.38
CA ASP A 291 17.64 -16.06 -3.77
C ASP A 291 16.24 -15.70 -4.30
N LEU A 292 15.25 -15.66 -3.41
CA LEU A 292 13.88 -15.23 -3.73
C LEU A 292 13.69 -13.71 -3.67
N GLY A 293 14.78 -12.95 -3.52
CA GLY A 293 14.75 -11.49 -3.41
C GLY A 293 14.23 -10.98 -2.08
N TRP A 294 13.98 -11.83 -1.10
CA TRP A 294 13.53 -11.39 0.21
C TRP A 294 14.64 -10.67 0.95
N VAL A 295 14.26 -9.57 1.58
CA VAL A 295 15.13 -8.73 2.38
C VAL A 295 14.71 -8.90 3.83
N GLU A 296 15.69 -9.19 4.68
CA GLU A 296 15.43 -9.34 6.11
C GLU A 296 14.74 -8.08 6.65
N PRO A 297 13.66 -8.24 7.43
CA PRO A 297 12.90 -7.12 7.99
C PRO A 297 13.65 -6.52 9.19
N SER A 298 14.94 -6.22 9.03
CA SER A 298 15.80 -5.59 10.02
C SER A 298 16.36 -4.27 9.48
N LEU A 299 16.43 -3.26 10.34
CA LEU A 299 16.98 -1.95 10.04
C LEU A 299 18.18 -1.70 10.93
N LYS A 300 19.26 -1.19 10.35
CA LYS A 300 20.49 -0.89 11.07
C LYS A 300 20.64 0.62 11.22
N PHE A 301 20.85 1.07 12.45
CA PHE A 301 21.11 2.46 12.82
C PHE A 301 22.40 2.48 13.64
N ASP A 302 23.53 2.77 12.98
CA ASP A 302 24.86 2.61 13.55
C ASP A 302 25.07 1.19 14.13
N ASP A 303 25.28 1.09 15.44
CA ASP A 303 25.44 -0.19 16.16
C ASP A 303 24.10 -0.81 16.61
N ASN A 304 22.97 -0.15 16.37
CA ASN A 304 21.64 -0.61 16.75
C ASN A 304 20.95 -1.35 15.61
N ILE A 305 20.21 -2.41 15.96
CA ILE A 305 19.39 -3.17 15.02
C ILE A 305 17.94 -3.15 15.51
N ILE A 306 17.03 -2.81 14.60
CA ILE A 306 15.58 -2.83 14.82
C ILE A 306 15.00 -3.95 13.96
N THR A 307 14.41 -4.96 14.59
CA THR A 307 13.73 -6.04 13.85
C THR A 307 12.25 -5.73 13.74
N LEU A 308 11.76 -5.53 12.52
CA LEU A 308 10.34 -5.32 12.25
C LEU A 308 9.57 -6.62 12.50
N THR A 309 8.43 -6.49 13.17
CA THR A 309 7.59 -7.61 13.58
C THR A 309 6.32 -7.70 12.74
N ARG A 310 5.62 -6.58 12.50
CA ARG A 310 4.36 -6.52 11.71
C ARG A 310 4.02 -5.08 11.30
N ALA A 311 3.16 -4.89 10.30
CA ALA A 311 2.55 -3.56 10.06
C ALA A 311 1.49 -3.27 11.11
N ILE A 312 1.49 -2.02 11.57
CA ILE A 312 0.47 -1.46 12.45
C ILE A 312 -0.26 -0.28 11.81
N GLY A 313 0.24 0.26 10.69
CA GLY A 313 -0.45 1.30 9.92
C GLY A 313 0.03 1.40 8.48
N VAL A 314 -0.88 1.69 7.56
CA VAL A 314 -0.55 2.02 6.16
C VAL A 314 -1.26 3.31 5.80
N GLY A 315 -0.49 4.39 5.62
CA GLY A 315 -0.99 5.70 5.24
C GLY A 315 -0.74 6.01 3.76
N ARG A 316 -1.06 7.25 3.37
CA ARG A 316 -0.74 7.80 2.05
C ARG A 316 0.77 8.00 1.88
N THR A 317 1.42 8.55 2.90
CA THR A 317 2.83 8.97 2.88
C THR A 317 3.80 7.86 3.29
N SER A 318 3.37 7.00 4.22
CA SER A 318 4.25 6.06 4.92
C SER A 318 3.55 4.74 5.25
N ILE A 319 4.36 3.75 5.62
CA ILE A 319 3.95 2.51 6.28
C ILE A 319 4.56 2.51 7.67
N VAL A 320 3.78 2.14 8.67
CA VAL A 320 4.20 2.05 10.07
C VAL A 320 4.23 0.58 10.48
N TYR A 321 5.36 0.14 11.00
CA TYR A 321 5.59 -1.18 11.53
C TYR A 321 5.76 -1.13 13.04
N GLU A 322 5.36 -2.18 13.74
CA GLU A 322 5.91 -2.50 15.05
C GLU A 322 7.28 -3.16 14.84
N GLY A 323 8.29 -2.71 15.57
CA GLY A 323 9.61 -3.30 15.61
C GLY A 323 10.05 -3.61 17.04
N LYS A 324 11.15 -4.34 17.18
CA LYS A 324 11.80 -4.62 18.46
C LYS A 324 13.20 -4.01 18.50
N HIS A 325 13.48 -3.29 19.58
CA HIS A 325 14.80 -2.79 19.94
C HIS A 325 15.09 -3.16 21.38
N ASN A 326 16.16 -3.91 21.65
CA ASN A 326 16.51 -4.36 23.01
C ASN A 326 15.33 -5.04 23.76
N ASN A 327 14.53 -5.83 23.04
CA ASN A 327 13.28 -6.47 23.51
C ASN A 327 12.11 -5.52 23.84
N GLU A 328 12.23 -4.22 23.63
CA GLU A 328 11.14 -3.26 23.75
C GLU A 328 10.47 -3.02 22.39
N SER A 329 9.15 -2.88 22.39
CA SER A 329 8.39 -2.55 21.19
C SER A 329 8.57 -1.08 20.80
N VAL A 330 8.81 -0.84 19.51
CA VAL A 330 9.00 0.49 18.92
C VAL A 330 8.15 0.65 17.66
N ALA A 331 7.73 1.88 17.37
CA ALA A 331 7.03 2.19 16.13
C ALA A 331 8.04 2.62 15.07
N VAL A 332 8.02 1.99 13.90
CA VAL A 332 8.92 2.28 12.78
C VAL A 332 8.11 2.81 11.61
N LYS A 333 8.21 4.10 11.34
CA LYS A 333 7.55 4.77 10.21
C LYS A 333 8.52 4.86 9.05
N MET A 334 8.16 4.26 7.92
CA MET A 334 8.95 4.24 6.68
C MET A 334 8.21 4.95 5.56
N VAL A 335 8.91 5.81 4.83
CA VAL A 335 8.35 6.56 3.70
C VAL A 335 8.05 5.63 2.51
N LYS A 336 6.91 5.85 1.84
CA LYS A 336 6.49 5.04 0.68
C LYS A 336 7.16 5.46 -0.63
N LYS A 337 7.43 6.75 -0.80
CA LYS A 337 7.93 7.39 -2.03
C LYS A 337 8.79 8.60 -1.71
N ALA A 338 9.76 8.89 -2.56
CA ALA A 338 10.67 10.03 -2.42
C ALA A 338 9.94 11.38 -2.24
N ASP A 339 8.81 11.58 -2.93
CA ASP A 339 7.99 12.80 -2.83
C ASP A 339 7.48 13.10 -1.40
N TYR A 340 7.46 12.09 -0.53
CA TYR A 340 7.02 12.23 0.86
C TYR A 340 8.17 12.34 1.87
N LEU A 341 9.43 12.37 1.41
CA LEU A 341 10.58 12.65 2.28
C LEU A 341 10.50 14.01 2.98
N PRO A 342 9.96 15.09 2.36
CA PRO A 342 9.75 16.34 3.08
C PRO A 342 8.84 16.18 4.31
N CYS A 343 7.79 15.35 4.24
CA CYS A 343 6.89 15.12 5.36
C CYS A 343 7.59 14.45 6.55
N ILE A 344 8.46 13.46 6.30
CA ILE A 344 9.18 12.80 7.41
C ILE A 344 10.23 13.73 8.02
N LYS A 345 10.85 14.60 7.22
CA LYS A 345 11.77 15.62 7.71
C LYS A 345 11.04 16.63 8.60
N THR A 346 9.89 17.14 8.17
CA THR A 346 9.05 18.05 8.98
C THR A 346 8.66 17.39 10.31
N GLU A 347 8.24 16.13 10.29
CA GLU A 347 7.87 15.40 11.51
C GLU A 347 9.06 15.22 12.47
N VAL A 348 10.24 14.91 11.92
CA VAL A 348 11.48 14.80 12.69
C VAL A 348 11.83 16.12 13.38
N ASP A 349 11.79 17.22 12.63
CA ASP A 349 12.16 18.55 13.14
C ASP A 349 11.18 18.99 14.23
N ALA A 350 9.87 18.81 14.01
CA ALA A 350 8.84 19.09 15.00
C ALA A 350 9.01 18.25 16.28
N LEU A 351 9.20 16.93 16.15
CA LEU A 351 9.35 16.05 17.31
C LEU A 351 10.64 16.32 18.11
N LYS A 352 11.72 16.75 17.44
CA LYS A 352 12.94 17.20 18.14
C LYS A 352 12.67 18.42 19.00
N ASP A 353 11.93 19.40 18.51
CA ASP A 353 11.56 20.58 19.30
C ASP A 353 10.58 20.25 20.42
N LEU A 354 9.57 19.44 20.13
CA LEU A 354 8.57 19.02 21.10
C LEU A 354 9.12 18.10 22.20
N SER A 355 10.25 17.43 21.95
CA SER A 355 10.92 16.62 22.97
C SER A 355 11.28 17.42 24.23
N LYS A 356 11.53 18.73 24.09
CA LYS A 356 11.82 19.67 25.18
C LYS A 356 10.67 19.82 26.17
N LEU A 357 9.44 19.51 25.74
CA LEU A 357 8.25 19.58 26.60
C LEU A 357 8.16 18.43 27.60
N GLY A 358 8.87 17.31 27.35
CA GLY A 358 8.81 16.11 28.18
C GLY A 358 7.39 15.55 28.34
N SER A 359 6.51 15.79 27.37
CA SER A 359 5.10 15.37 27.45
C SER A 359 4.96 13.86 27.18
N PRO A 360 4.25 13.09 28.03
CA PRO A 360 3.96 11.69 27.74
C PRO A 360 2.95 11.51 26.59
N HIS A 361 2.33 12.61 26.14
CA HIS A 361 1.35 12.62 25.05
C HIS A 361 1.97 12.85 23.66
N ILE A 362 3.29 12.94 23.57
CA ILE A 362 4.02 13.15 22.30
C ILE A 362 5.04 12.01 22.14
N PRO A 363 5.10 11.34 20.97
CA PRO A 363 6.11 10.32 20.70
C PRO A 363 7.54 10.85 20.80
N ARG A 364 8.45 10.00 21.27
CA ARG A 364 9.88 10.31 21.31
C ARG A 364 10.61 9.58 20.19
N ILE A 365 11.49 10.29 19.50
CA ILE A 365 12.41 9.72 18.51
C ILE A 365 13.47 8.88 19.23
N LEU A 366 13.69 7.67 18.76
CA LEU A 366 14.80 6.81 19.16
C LEU A 366 15.90 6.81 18.09
N PHE A 367 15.52 6.60 16.83
CA PHE A 367 16.43 6.55 15.69
C PHE A 367 15.78 7.19 14.47
N GLN A 368 16.61 7.69 13.56
CA GLN A 368 16.15 8.28 12.30
C GLN A 368 17.23 8.16 11.23
N ASN A 369 16.81 8.11 9.98
CA ASN A 369 17.63 8.33 8.80
C ASN A 369 16.80 9.11 7.76
N GLU A 370 17.20 9.11 6.48
CA GLU A 370 16.52 9.90 5.44
C GLU A 370 15.06 9.50 5.21
N ASP A 371 14.72 8.21 5.28
CA ASP A 371 13.41 7.68 4.89
C ASP A 371 12.66 6.95 6.01
N THR A 372 13.26 6.86 7.20
CA THR A 372 12.77 6.08 8.32
C THR A 372 12.88 6.82 9.65
N LEU A 373 11.81 6.75 10.43
CA LEU A 373 11.67 7.33 11.76
C LEU A 373 11.26 6.24 12.76
N VAL A 374 12.06 6.02 13.80
CA VAL A 374 11.79 5.06 14.88
C VAL A 374 11.40 5.81 16.14
N MET A 375 10.24 5.46 16.72
CA MET A 375 9.62 6.17 17.83
C MET A 375 9.15 5.24 18.94
N THR A 376 8.96 5.81 20.13
CA THR A 376 8.32 5.17 21.28
C THR A 376 7.36 6.16 21.96
N PRO A 377 6.26 5.70 22.58
CA PRO A 377 5.76 4.32 22.64
C PRO A 377 5.02 3.86 21.38
N VAL A 378 4.76 2.56 21.27
CA VAL A 378 3.80 2.02 20.30
C VAL A 378 2.39 2.30 20.83
N GLY A 379 1.50 2.79 19.97
CA GLY A 379 0.12 3.12 20.34
C GLY A 379 -0.91 2.37 19.51
N GLU A 380 -2.09 2.17 20.09
CA GLU A 380 -3.25 1.59 19.41
C GLU A 380 -4.29 2.64 19.04
N ARG A 381 -5.03 2.39 17.96
CA ARG A 381 -6.07 3.32 17.50
C ARG A 381 -7.20 3.39 18.51
N ILE A 382 -7.67 4.61 18.80
CA ILE A 382 -8.81 4.80 19.69
C ILE A 382 -10.15 4.70 18.94
N ASN A 383 -11.14 4.11 19.62
CA ASN A 383 -12.52 4.12 19.14
C ASN A 383 -13.25 5.40 19.52
N ASN A 384 -13.14 5.80 20.79
CA ASN A 384 -13.74 7.00 21.39
C ASN A 384 -12.73 7.68 22.32
N LEU A 385 -12.92 8.97 22.60
CA LEU A 385 -12.18 9.72 23.61
C LEU A 385 -12.81 9.48 25.00
N ARG A 386 -11.99 9.54 26.05
CA ARG A 386 -12.37 9.56 27.47
C ARG A 386 -12.39 11.02 27.92
N LYS A 387 -13.18 11.32 28.97
CA LYS A 387 -13.24 12.67 29.56
C LYS A 387 -11.84 13.22 29.89
N LYS A 388 -10.99 12.39 30.51
CA LYS A 388 -9.59 12.76 30.83
C LYS A 388 -8.76 13.13 29.60
N ASP A 389 -9.01 12.48 28.47
CA ASP A 389 -8.21 12.70 27.25
C ASP A 389 -8.41 14.14 26.74
N ILE A 390 -9.57 14.75 26.96
CA ILE A 390 -9.85 16.14 26.55
C ILE A 390 -8.85 17.10 27.18
N LYS A 391 -8.70 17.02 28.50
CA LYS A 391 -7.77 17.86 29.25
C LYS A 391 -6.33 17.59 28.82
N ASP A 392 -5.94 16.32 28.69
CA ASP A 392 -4.59 15.92 28.32
C ASP A 392 -4.20 16.42 26.92
N ILE A 393 -5.11 16.29 25.95
CA ILE A 393 -4.92 16.77 24.58
C ILE A 393 -4.79 18.30 24.56
N ILE A 394 -5.77 19.02 25.12
CA ILE A 394 -5.79 20.49 25.03
C ILE A 394 -4.61 21.12 25.78
N THR A 395 -4.26 20.58 26.95
CA THR A 395 -3.09 21.06 27.72
C THR A 395 -1.79 20.79 26.97
N THR A 396 -1.71 19.66 26.25
CA THR A 396 -0.54 19.36 25.39
C THR A 396 -0.48 20.32 24.21
N LEU A 397 -1.60 20.55 23.51
CA LEU A 397 -1.68 21.51 22.41
C LEU A 397 -1.32 22.92 22.86
N GLN A 398 -1.75 23.36 24.04
CA GLN A 398 -1.35 24.66 24.59
C GLN A 398 0.18 24.83 24.69
N LYS A 399 0.88 23.78 25.16
CA LYS A 399 2.35 23.80 25.25
C LYS A 399 3.03 23.75 23.88
N VAL A 400 2.47 22.96 22.96
CA VAL A 400 2.89 22.87 21.55
C VAL A 400 2.77 24.24 20.88
N HIS A 401 1.61 24.88 20.97
CA HIS A 401 1.34 26.21 20.42
C HIS A 401 2.22 27.29 21.07
N SER A 402 2.50 27.19 22.38
CA SER A 402 3.43 28.11 23.07
C SER A 402 4.87 27.96 22.58
N SER A 403 5.21 26.84 21.95
CA SER A 403 6.49 26.60 21.28
C SER A 403 6.48 27.05 19.81
N GLY A 404 5.37 27.64 19.35
CA GLY A 404 5.21 28.15 18.00
C GLY A 404 4.88 27.09 16.95
N ILE A 405 4.52 25.86 17.33
CA ILE A 405 4.21 24.78 16.38
C ILE A 405 2.69 24.60 16.26
N ILE A 406 2.18 24.47 15.04
CA ILE A 406 0.79 24.11 14.72
C ILE A 406 0.76 22.76 14.01
N HIS A 407 -0.07 21.81 14.43
CA HIS A 407 -0.13 20.44 13.91
C HIS A 407 -0.82 20.33 12.54
N ARG A 408 -1.93 21.03 12.31
CA ARG A 408 -2.69 21.13 11.04
C ARG A 408 -3.42 19.88 10.52
N ASP A 409 -3.24 18.72 11.15
CA ASP A 409 -3.88 17.46 10.71
C ASP A 409 -4.50 16.70 11.89
N LEU A 410 -5.09 17.42 12.86
CA LEU A 410 -5.76 16.77 13.98
C LEU A 410 -7.04 16.07 13.51
N ARG A 411 -7.01 14.74 13.54
CA ARG A 411 -8.10 13.84 13.13
C ARG A 411 -8.03 12.54 13.92
N LYS A 412 -9.10 11.75 13.90
CA LYS A 412 -9.25 10.52 14.70
C LYS A 412 -8.04 9.60 14.62
N LEU A 413 -7.48 9.44 13.42
CA LEU A 413 -6.39 8.51 13.13
C LEU A 413 -5.05 8.94 13.74
N ASN A 414 -4.94 10.21 14.15
CA ASN A 414 -3.72 10.83 14.67
C ASN A 414 -3.75 10.89 16.21
N PHE A 415 -4.72 10.19 16.84
CA PHE A 415 -4.76 9.95 18.28
C PHE A 415 -4.66 8.46 18.56
N LEU A 416 -3.64 8.06 19.32
CA LEU A 416 -3.40 6.68 19.73
C LEU A 416 -3.45 6.55 21.25
N ARG A 417 -3.67 5.35 21.76
CA ARG A 417 -3.55 5.03 23.18
C ARG A 417 -2.34 4.17 23.41
N ASN A 418 -1.45 4.60 24.30
CA ASN A 418 -0.38 3.75 24.80
C ASN A 418 -1.00 2.71 25.74
N LEU A 419 -0.90 1.41 25.44
CA LEU A 419 -1.40 0.35 26.33
C LEU A 419 -0.35 -0.19 27.30
N ASP A 420 0.93 0.09 27.03
CA ASP A 420 2.05 -0.38 27.86
C ASP A 420 2.29 0.53 29.09
N ASP A 421 1.53 1.62 29.20
CA ASP A 421 1.54 2.53 30.33
C ASP A 421 0.34 2.27 31.24
N LEU A 422 0.59 2.13 32.55
CA LEU A 422 -0.45 1.97 33.59
C LEU A 422 -1.50 3.09 33.55
N SER A 423 -1.13 4.27 33.06
CA SER A 423 -2.02 5.42 32.93
C SER A 423 -2.77 5.47 31.59
N GLU A 424 -2.45 4.60 30.63
CA GLU A 424 -3.04 4.51 29.31
C GLU A 424 -3.18 5.88 28.60
N ASN A 425 -2.09 6.62 28.56
CA ASN A 425 -2.05 7.97 28.02
C ASN A 425 -2.44 8.03 26.55
N ILE A 426 -3.14 9.11 26.19
CA ILE A 426 -3.40 9.45 24.79
C ILE A 426 -2.12 10.04 24.16
N LEU A 427 -1.84 9.70 22.91
CA LEU A 427 -0.72 10.16 22.13
C LEU A 427 -1.21 10.96 20.92
N ILE A 428 -0.60 12.11 20.68
CA ILE A 428 -0.80 12.94 19.48
C ILE A 428 0.34 12.61 18.50
N VAL A 429 -0.01 12.07 17.34
CA VAL A 429 0.95 11.55 16.36
C VAL A 429 0.76 12.17 14.98
N ASP A 430 1.72 11.91 14.07
CA ASP A 430 1.69 12.34 12.66
C ASP A 430 1.91 13.86 12.48
N TRP A 431 3.10 14.33 12.90
CA TRP A 431 3.52 15.74 12.79
C TRP A 431 4.05 16.09 11.38
N GLY A 432 3.82 15.25 10.37
CA GLY A 432 4.39 15.45 9.03
C GLY A 432 3.85 16.64 8.24
N TYR A 433 2.78 17.27 8.72
CA TYR A 433 2.20 18.50 8.15
C TYR A 433 2.26 19.70 9.10
N SER A 434 2.98 19.59 10.22
CA SER A 434 3.11 20.70 11.15
C SER A 434 3.88 21.86 10.53
N THR A 435 3.66 23.07 11.04
CA THR A 435 4.34 24.29 10.62
C THR A 435 4.60 25.18 11.81
N ASN A 436 5.47 26.18 11.65
CA ASN A 436 5.58 27.24 12.64
C ASN A 436 4.42 28.21 12.49
N ASP A 437 4.03 28.81 13.61
CA ASP A 437 3.06 29.90 13.66
C ASP A 437 3.51 31.02 12.70
N SER A 438 2.55 31.66 12.03
CA SER A 438 2.74 32.72 11.03
C SER A 438 3.37 32.35 9.67
N ASP A 439 3.75 31.09 9.43
CA ASP A 439 4.20 30.67 8.09
C ASP A 439 3.02 30.62 7.10
N SER A 440 3.09 31.40 6.00
CA SER A 440 2.18 31.19 4.87
C SER A 440 2.63 29.95 4.12
N THR A 441 1.74 28.97 4.01
CA THR A 441 2.06 27.68 3.37
C THR A 441 0.92 27.21 2.51
N THR A 442 1.23 26.35 1.54
CA THR A 442 0.21 25.62 0.80
C THR A 442 -0.56 24.71 1.75
N PHE A 443 -1.82 24.47 1.40
CA PHE A 443 -2.67 23.58 2.19
C PHE A 443 -2.08 22.18 2.28
N ALA A 444 -2.07 21.65 3.50
CA ALA A 444 -1.72 20.28 3.82
C ALA A 444 -2.61 19.81 4.99
N GLY A 445 -2.94 18.51 5.00
CA GLY A 445 -3.81 17.89 6.00
C GLY A 445 -5.15 17.40 5.44
N ALA A 446 -5.98 16.89 6.34
CA ALA A 446 -7.32 16.39 6.06
C ALA A 446 -8.36 17.53 6.09
N LEU A 447 -9.29 17.56 5.14
CA LEU A 447 -10.27 18.65 5.00
C LEU A 447 -11.40 18.55 6.04
N GLU A 448 -11.72 17.33 6.47
CA GLU A 448 -12.98 16.99 7.16
C GLU A 448 -13.20 17.81 8.44
N CYS A 449 -12.12 18.13 9.16
CA CYS A 449 -12.16 18.88 10.41
C CYS A 449 -11.65 20.32 10.27
N MET A 450 -11.27 20.75 9.07
CA MET A 450 -10.60 22.02 8.83
C MET A 450 -11.55 23.21 9.09
N PRO A 451 -11.10 24.34 9.66
CA PRO A 451 -11.95 25.51 9.93
C PRO A 451 -12.57 26.16 8.70
N ASP A 452 -13.70 26.84 8.87
CA ASP A 452 -14.44 27.47 7.77
C ASP A 452 -13.63 28.52 7.01
N HIS A 453 -12.82 29.33 7.69
CA HIS A 453 -11.98 30.33 7.02
C HIS A 453 -10.92 29.66 6.13
N ILE A 454 -10.34 28.53 6.56
CA ILE A 454 -9.38 27.76 5.75
C ILE A 454 -10.09 27.14 4.53
N LEU A 455 -11.28 26.56 4.73
CA LEU A 455 -12.09 26.03 3.64
C LEU A 455 -12.45 27.12 2.62
N GLN A 456 -12.78 28.32 3.09
CA GLN A 456 -13.08 29.47 2.23
C GLN A 456 -11.84 29.94 1.46
N SER A 457 -10.68 30.05 2.11
CA SER A 457 -9.43 30.39 1.42
C SER A 457 -9.05 29.35 0.37
N LEU A 458 -9.27 28.05 0.63
CA LEU A 458 -9.09 26.99 -0.37
C LEU A 458 -10.00 27.17 -1.60
N ILE A 459 -11.28 27.48 -1.38
CA ILE A 459 -12.25 27.75 -2.43
C ILE A 459 -11.78 28.93 -3.29
N ASN A 460 -11.38 30.01 -2.62
CA ASN A 460 -10.95 31.25 -3.26
C ASN A 460 -9.57 31.14 -3.92
N GLY A 461 -8.74 30.16 -3.51
CA GLY A 461 -7.34 30.04 -3.95
C GLY A 461 -6.42 31.05 -3.27
N GLU A 462 -6.72 31.42 -2.03
CA GLU A 462 -5.97 32.38 -1.23
C GLU A 462 -4.85 31.68 -0.42
N GLU A 463 -3.82 32.44 -0.05
CA GLU A 463 -2.83 31.97 0.91
C GLU A 463 -3.46 31.74 2.29
N ILE A 464 -2.94 30.73 2.99
CA ILE A 464 -3.48 30.29 4.27
C ILE A 464 -2.45 30.60 5.36
N VAL A 465 -2.88 31.37 6.35
CA VAL A 465 -2.12 31.61 7.58
C VAL A 465 -2.68 30.70 8.66
N TYR A 466 -1.81 29.86 9.22
CA TYR A 466 -2.19 28.94 10.29
C TYR A 466 -1.87 29.55 11.65
N GLY A 467 -2.80 29.37 12.59
CA GLY A 467 -2.63 29.73 13.98
C GLY A 467 -3.19 28.63 14.91
N PRO A 468 -2.97 28.77 16.23
CA PRO A 468 -3.42 27.80 17.25
C PRO A 468 -4.89 27.39 17.16
N GLN A 469 -5.74 28.31 16.71
CA GLN A 469 -7.18 28.10 16.60
C GLN A 469 -7.52 27.01 15.58
N VAL A 470 -6.68 26.80 14.56
CA VAL A 470 -6.89 25.77 13.54
C VAL A 470 -6.91 24.38 14.20
N ASP A 471 -5.92 24.08 15.03
CA ASP A 471 -5.84 22.80 15.74
C ASP A 471 -7.01 22.62 16.71
N LEU A 472 -7.38 23.69 17.44
CA LEU A 472 -8.50 23.63 18.38
C LEU A 472 -9.84 23.34 17.68
N VAL A 473 -10.12 24.02 16.55
CA VAL A 473 -11.31 23.73 15.73
C VAL A 473 -11.25 22.30 15.17
N CYS A 474 -10.09 21.86 14.65
CA CYS A 474 -9.94 20.50 14.14
C CYS A 474 -10.24 19.45 15.22
N PHE A 475 -9.75 19.67 16.44
CA PHE A 475 -10.03 18.78 17.57
C PHE A 475 -11.52 18.79 17.97
N VAL A 476 -12.16 19.95 18.04
CA VAL A 476 -13.59 20.08 18.36
C VAL A 476 -14.47 19.40 17.29
N ARG A 477 -14.17 19.63 16.01
CA ARG A 477 -14.87 19.01 14.88
C ARG A 477 -14.69 17.51 14.86
N LEU A 478 -13.47 17.02 15.12
CA LEU A 478 -13.23 15.60 15.34
C LEU A 478 -14.10 15.04 16.47
N PHE A 479 -14.12 15.71 17.63
CA PHE A 479 -14.91 15.28 18.78
C PHE A 479 -16.40 15.19 18.43
N TYR A 480 -16.94 16.19 17.72
CA TYR A 480 -18.29 16.19 17.17
C TYR A 480 -18.56 14.95 16.29
N LEU A 481 -17.68 14.68 15.32
CA LEU A 481 -17.84 13.54 14.41
C LEU A 481 -17.82 12.20 15.15
N MET A 482 -17.01 12.08 16.21
CA MET A 482 -16.95 10.87 17.03
C MET A 482 -18.21 10.67 17.88
N LEU A 483 -18.76 11.76 18.42
CA LEU A 483 -19.94 11.76 19.28
C LEU A 483 -21.22 11.50 18.49
N HIS A 484 -21.45 12.27 17.43
CA HIS A 484 -22.72 12.27 16.69
C HIS A 484 -22.73 11.27 15.53
N ARG A 485 -21.56 10.88 15.01
CA ARG A 485 -21.39 9.98 13.86
C ARG A 485 -22.33 10.31 12.69
N PRO A 486 -22.38 11.58 12.25
CA PRO A 486 -23.27 11.98 11.18
C PRO A 486 -22.86 11.30 9.87
N THR A 487 -23.84 11.04 9.01
CA THR A 487 -23.59 10.63 7.63
C THR A 487 -23.10 11.84 6.85
N LEU A 488 -21.80 11.88 6.55
CA LEU A 488 -21.26 12.76 5.53
C LEU A 488 -21.58 12.11 4.17
N ASP A 489 -22.38 12.77 3.34
CA ASP A 489 -22.56 12.36 1.96
C ASP A 489 -21.18 12.14 1.35
N ARG A 490 -20.98 10.98 0.70
CA ARG A 490 -19.68 10.60 0.17
C ARG A 490 -19.23 11.68 -0.80
N VAL A 491 -18.24 12.45 -0.38
CA VAL A 491 -17.49 13.33 -1.26
C VAL A 491 -17.00 12.46 -2.43
N PRO A 492 -17.41 12.74 -3.69
CA PRO A 492 -17.02 11.94 -4.83
C PRO A 492 -15.48 11.91 -4.94
N PHE A 493 -14.90 10.72 -4.87
CA PHE A 493 -13.50 10.49 -5.23
C PHE A 493 -13.47 10.07 -6.70
N ASP A 494 -13.85 10.99 -7.59
CA ASP A 494 -13.67 10.79 -9.03
C ASP A 494 -12.28 11.24 -9.48
N LYS A 495 -11.90 10.87 -10.71
CA LYS A 495 -10.57 11.15 -11.28
C LYS A 495 -10.26 12.65 -11.41
N ASP A 496 -11.27 13.50 -11.29
CA ASP A 496 -11.20 14.97 -11.23
C ASP A 496 -11.39 15.51 -9.80
N ASP A 497 -10.65 14.96 -8.82
CA ASP A 497 -10.71 15.35 -7.39
C ASP A 497 -10.43 16.87 -7.21
N ASN A 498 -11.50 17.67 -7.26
CA ASN A 498 -11.42 19.11 -7.08
C ASN A 498 -11.54 19.46 -5.59
N ILE A 499 -10.38 19.73 -4.97
CA ILE A 499 -10.28 20.15 -3.57
C ILE A 499 -11.25 21.30 -3.20
N LYS A 500 -11.56 22.21 -4.15
CA LYS A 500 -12.47 23.33 -3.92
C LYS A 500 -13.93 22.89 -3.77
N GLU A 501 -14.36 21.89 -4.53
CA GLU A 501 -15.71 21.34 -4.43
C GLU A 501 -15.89 20.60 -3.11
N ARG A 502 -14.88 19.83 -2.71
CA ARG A 502 -14.86 19.15 -1.41
C ARG A 502 -14.91 20.14 -0.25
N ALA A 503 -14.16 21.24 -0.37
CA ALA A 503 -14.20 22.32 0.61
C ALA A 503 -15.60 22.96 0.71
N HIS A 504 -16.30 23.18 -0.42
CA HIS A 504 -17.69 23.67 -0.41
C HIS A 504 -18.65 22.71 0.31
N ILE A 505 -18.57 21.41 0.02
CA ILE A 505 -19.42 20.40 0.65
C ILE A 505 -19.23 20.42 2.17
N LEU A 506 -17.97 20.45 2.63
CA LEU A 506 -17.65 20.47 4.05
C LEU A 506 -18.05 21.79 4.73
N LEU A 507 -17.89 22.92 4.04
CA LEU A 507 -18.32 24.23 4.56
C LEU A 507 -19.83 24.25 4.80
N ASN A 508 -20.62 23.72 3.87
CA ASN A 508 -22.07 23.59 4.01
C ASN A 508 -22.44 22.64 5.18
N PHE A 509 -21.81 21.47 5.25
CA PHE A 509 -22.02 20.52 6.34
C PHE A 509 -21.80 21.15 7.73
N TRP A 510 -20.71 21.90 7.89
CA TRP A 510 -20.37 22.52 9.18
C TRP A 510 -21.23 23.73 9.52
N LYS A 511 -21.78 24.43 8.53
CA LYS A 511 -22.73 25.54 8.74
C LYS A 511 -23.98 25.09 9.48
N ASP A 512 -24.49 23.91 9.14
CA ASP A 512 -25.72 23.36 9.72
C ASP A 512 -25.48 22.71 11.09
N SER A 513 -24.24 22.32 11.39
CA SER A 513 -23.87 21.57 12.60
C SER A 513 -23.66 22.45 13.86
N LYS A 514 -23.72 23.77 13.74
CA LYS A 514 -23.33 24.75 14.78
C LYS A 514 -24.45 25.29 15.66
N GLN A 515 -25.70 24.84 15.50
CA GLN A 515 -26.87 25.54 16.06
C GLN A 515 -27.19 25.14 17.51
N SER A 516 -26.31 25.44 18.47
CA SER A 516 -26.66 25.41 19.91
C SER A 516 -25.79 26.34 20.76
N ASP A 517 -26.32 26.79 21.90
CA ASP A 517 -25.59 27.62 22.87
C ASP A 517 -24.29 26.95 23.35
N VAL A 518 -24.31 25.62 23.48
CA VAL A 518 -23.16 24.83 23.91
C VAL A 518 -22.03 24.91 22.88
N TRP A 519 -22.34 24.75 21.59
CA TRP A 519 -21.34 24.86 20.53
C TRP A 519 -20.85 26.30 20.37
N ASN A 520 -21.72 27.30 20.54
CA ASN A 520 -21.32 28.71 20.51
C ASN A 520 -20.27 29.01 21.58
N ASN A 521 -20.49 28.60 22.84
CA ASN A 521 -19.51 28.79 23.92
C ASN A 521 -18.16 28.10 23.63
N ILE A 522 -18.19 26.93 22.99
CA ILE A 522 -16.98 26.21 22.58
C ILE A 522 -16.21 27.01 21.53
N TYR A 523 -16.87 27.53 20.50
CA TYR A 523 -16.20 28.33 19.46
C TYR A 523 -15.71 29.68 19.99
N GLU A 524 -16.44 30.34 20.90
CA GLU A 524 -15.95 31.56 21.58
C GLU A 524 -14.66 31.29 22.38
N ALA A 525 -14.55 30.14 23.04
CA ALA A 525 -13.33 29.74 23.74
C ALA A 525 -12.16 29.53 22.76
N ILE A 526 -12.43 29.03 21.54
CA ILE A 526 -11.41 28.86 20.50
C ILE A 526 -10.95 30.22 19.95
N ASP A 527 -11.89 31.10 19.61
CA ASP A 527 -11.61 32.42 19.03
C ASP A 527 -10.78 33.29 19.99
N SER A 528 -11.09 33.20 21.28
CA SER A 528 -10.31 33.85 22.35
C SER A 528 -9.04 33.07 22.75
N THR A 529 -8.79 31.91 22.15
CA THR A 529 -7.65 31.01 22.46
C THR A 529 -7.57 30.64 23.96
N SER A 530 -8.74 30.48 24.59
CA SER A 530 -8.92 30.18 26.00
C SER A 530 -8.99 28.66 26.24
N TYR A 531 -7.81 28.02 26.34
CA TYR A 531 -7.68 26.55 26.52
C TYR A 531 -8.45 26.03 27.74
N ASP A 532 -8.36 26.71 28.88
CA ASP A 532 -9.05 26.29 30.11
C ASP A 532 -10.58 26.34 29.98
N GLN A 533 -11.11 27.34 29.26
CA GLN A 533 -12.54 27.42 28.98
C GLN A 533 -12.96 26.32 28.03
N LEU A 534 -12.17 26.06 26.98
CA LEU A 534 -12.44 24.99 26.02
C LEU A 534 -12.49 23.62 26.71
N ILE A 535 -11.57 23.33 27.63
CA ILE A 535 -11.57 22.09 28.43
C ILE A 535 -12.90 21.98 29.21
N ARG A 536 -13.29 23.02 29.94
CA ARG A 536 -14.53 23.00 30.74
C ARG A 536 -15.78 22.76 29.90
N GLU A 537 -15.89 23.42 28.74
CA GLU A 537 -17.08 23.26 27.89
C GLU A 537 -17.13 21.88 27.22
N LEU A 538 -16.01 21.32 26.78
CA LEU A 538 -15.99 19.96 26.20
C LEU A 538 -16.19 18.87 27.25
N GLU A 539 -15.63 19.02 28.46
CA GLU A 539 -15.83 18.08 29.56
C GLU A 539 -17.29 17.99 30.04
N ARG A 540 -18.11 19.03 29.79
CA ARG A 540 -19.56 19.01 30.06
C ARG A 540 -20.35 18.11 29.12
N LEU A 541 -19.76 17.71 27.98
CA LEU A 541 -20.38 16.81 27.00
C LEU A 541 -20.20 15.32 27.33
N PHE A 542 -19.42 15.02 28.37
CA PHE A 542 -19.24 13.70 28.96
C PHE A 542 -20.04 13.58 30.25
#